data_AF-A0A921B855-F1
#
_entry.id   AF-A0A921B855-F1
#
_cell.length_a   1.000
_cell.length_b   1.000
_cell.length_c   1.000
_cell.angle_alpha   90.00
_cell.angle_beta   90.00
_cell.angle_gamma   90.00
#
_symmetry.space_group_name_H-M   'P 1'
#
loop_
_entity.id
_entity.type
_entity.pdbx_description
1 polymer ?
#
loop_
_entity_poly.entity_id
_entity_poly.type
_entity_poly.pdbx_seq_one_letter_code
_entity_poly.pdbx_strand_id
1 'polypeptide(L)'
;MNQNKDNLVKDAIEPCKSDAPLIIYIDLKSPYAYLSIEPTRRMLRDLGIVADWRPFVLDIPSYLGSAKLGKGGKKVAKQNRTEEQWSDVKYAYFDCRRYANLSNKTIRGTVKIWNTDLPAIGMLWLKRFSSLSEQCAEGSLLERFVDEVYDSFWKRELDAEDVSVILAVLEQIGAPTEGFLKYAQTDGAALNNHLQESSFNAGIYGVPTYILPNESLTDPQHEKFFGRENLPRIGWLLTGRKGQAPDLAYTLNSDVDEEVLSKSAAEPGLAQELKMSPKQLIAYFDFNSLHSYLALDSILSLKAEGISINWRPISSMSLKVPQEEIEDEDRSTKHRRLRAEYQVNDIQRYAPHHLTEIHRKTDCQAANMGFLWLQQELKNGQ
;
A
#
# COMPACT_ATOMS: atom_id res chain seq x y z
N MET A 1 38.86 -22.37 1.71
CA MET A 1 37.79 -22.37 0.70
C MET A 1 36.72 -21.39 1.16
N ASN A 2 36.84 -20.10 0.79
CA ASN A 2 35.86 -19.07 1.18
C ASN A 2 35.65 -18.02 0.06
N GLN A 3 35.93 -18.39 -1.19
CA GLN A 3 35.83 -17.47 -2.34
C GLN A 3 34.43 -17.42 -2.99
N ASN A 4 33.48 -18.26 -2.56
CA ASN A 4 32.13 -18.28 -3.14
C ASN A 4 31.12 -17.34 -2.46
N LYS A 5 31.39 -16.83 -1.24
CA LYS A 5 30.51 -15.82 -0.60
C LYS A 5 30.76 -14.41 -1.13
N ASP A 6 32.00 -14.09 -1.50
CA ASP A 6 32.36 -12.74 -1.96
C ASP A 6 31.88 -12.40 -3.38
N ASN A 7 31.58 -13.40 -4.22
CA ASN A 7 31.00 -13.16 -5.54
C ASN A 7 29.48 -12.96 -5.53
N LEU A 8 28.77 -13.30 -4.45
CA LEU A 8 27.31 -13.11 -4.35
C LEU A 8 26.91 -11.65 -4.05
N VAL A 9 27.86 -10.82 -3.61
CA VAL A 9 27.62 -9.43 -3.17
C VAL A 9 27.87 -8.39 -4.27
N LYS A 10 28.52 -8.77 -5.39
CA LYS A 10 28.90 -7.82 -6.45
C LYS A 10 27.74 -7.31 -7.32
N ASP A 11 26.61 -8.00 -7.34
CA ASP A 11 25.39 -7.62 -8.06
C ASP A 11 24.23 -7.28 -7.11
N ALA A 12 24.53 -6.89 -5.87
CA ALA A 12 23.50 -6.60 -4.86
C ALA A 12 22.66 -5.38 -5.26
N ILE A 13 21.34 -5.57 -5.37
CA ILE A 13 20.37 -4.50 -5.61
C ILE A 13 20.31 -3.62 -4.36
N GLU A 14 20.92 -2.44 -4.41
CA GLU A 14 20.90 -1.47 -3.32
C GLU A 14 19.46 -0.95 -3.08
N PRO A 15 18.89 -1.04 -1.86
CA PRO A 15 17.46 -0.82 -1.65
C PRO A 15 16.88 0.53 -2.09
N CYS A 16 17.66 1.60 -1.98
CA CYS A 16 17.19 2.96 -2.27
C CYS A 16 17.87 3.59 -3.49
N LYS A 17 18.76 2.88 -4.19
CA LYS A 17 19.45 3.41 -5.38
C LYS A 17 19.00 2.72 -6.64
N SER A 18 18.79 3.48 -7.71
CA SER A 18 18.47 2.99 -9.05
C SER A 18 18.79 4.06 -10.08
N ASP A 19 19.05 3.65 -11.32
CA ASP A 19 19.10 4.56 -12.47
C ASP A 19 17.69 5.07 -12.86
N ALA A 20 16.65 4.40 -12.39
CA ALA A 20 15.27 4.87 -12.53
C ALA A 20 14.98 6.04 -11.57
N PRO A 21 14.15 7.03 -11.97
CA PRO A 21 13.73 8.10 -11.07
C PRO A 21 12.80 7.63 -9.94
N LEU A 22 12.29 6.39 -10.02
CA LEU A 22 11.37 5.80 -9.06
C LEU A 22 11.67 4.30 -8.88
N ILE A 23 11.74 3.85 -7.64
CA ILE A 23 11.76 2.42 -7.27
C ILE A 23 10.39 2.07 -6.67
N ILE A 24 9.84 0.92 -7.05
CA ILE A 24 8.53 0.45 -6.58
C ILE A 24 8.65 -0.94 -6.01
N TYR A 25 8.40 -1.08 -4.71
CA TYR A 25 8.36 -2.36 -4.02
C TYR A 25 6.95 -2.93 -3.98
N ILE A 26 6.81 -4.19 -4.37
CA ILE A 26 5.52 -4.91 -4.43
C ILE A 26 5.62 -6.33 -3.85
N ASP A 27 4.49 -6.89 -3.43
CA ASP A 27 4.38 -8.28 -2.98
C ASP A 27 3.05 -8.87 -3.44
N LEU A 28 3.12 -10.10 -3.95
CA LEU A 28 1.96 -10.84 -4.43
C LEU A 28 0.83 -10.91 -3.39
N LYS A 29 1.18 -11.11 -2.12
CA LYS A 29 0.20 -11.25 -1.03
C LYS A 29 -0.35 -9.93 -0.47
N SER A 30 0.03 -8.78 -1.04
CA SER A 30 -0.56 -7.48 -0.69
C SER A 30 -1.69 -7.10 -1.65
N PRO A 31 -2.95 -7.02 -1.17
CA PRO A 31 -4.05 -6.60 -2.04
C PRO A 31 -3.95 -5.11 -2.41
N TYR A 32 -3.37 -4.30 -1.52
CA TYR A 32 -3.07 -2.89 -1.81
C TYR A 32 -1.99 -2.76 -2.89
N ALA A 33 -0.99 -3.65 -2.93
CA ALA A 33 0.01 -3.63 -4.00
C ALA A 33 -0.62 -4.02 -5.34
N TYR A 34 -1.50 -5.03 -5.36
CA TYR A 34 -2.22 -5.40 -6.58
C TYR A 34 -3.05 -4.22 -7.14
N LEU A 35 -3.79 -3.53 -6.27
CA LEU A 35 -4.59 -2.36 -6.64
C LEU A 35 -3.75 -1.14 -7.05
N SER A 36 -2.45 -1.14 -6.75
CA SER A 36 -1.54 -0.06 -7.11
C SER A 36 -0.88 -0.22 -8.48
N ILE A 37 -0.84 -1.45 -9.04
CA ILE A 37 -0.09 -1.75 -10.27
C ILE A 37 -0.53 -0.84 -11.43
N GLU A 38 -1.80 -0.90 -11.82
CA GLU A 38 -2.29 -0.14 -12.97
C GLU A 38 -2.27 1.39 -12.75
N PRO A 39 -2.72 1.94 -11.60
CA PRO A 39 -2.57 3.37 -11.33
C PRO A 39 -1.11 3.85 -11.40
N THR A 40 -0.16 3.03 -10.94
CA THR A 40 1.27 3.36 -11.01
C THR A 40 1.76 3.31 -12.46
N ARG A 41 1.44 2.25 -13.23
CA ARG A 41 1.80 2.17 -14.65
C ARG A 41 1.23 3.34 -15.46
N ARG A 42 -0.02 3.74 -15.20
CA ARG A 42 -0.61 4.93 -15.83
C ARG A 42 0.19 6.19 -15.51
N MET A 43 0.47 6.46 -14.23
CA MET A 43 1.28 7.61 -13.84
C MET A 43 2.64 7.61 -14.57
N LEU A 44 3.30 6.45 -14.67
CA LEU A 44 4.57 6.32 -15.39
C LEU A 44 4.43 6.63 -16.89
N ARG A 45 3.40 6.08 -17.55
CA ARG A 45 3.10 6.34 -18.97
C ARG A 45 2.79 7.82 -19.23
N ASP A 46 1.93 8.43 -18.41
CA ASP A 46 1.53 9.84 -18.55
C ASP A 46 2.73 10.79 -18.40
N LEU A 47 3.71 10.40 -17.57
CA LEU A 47 4.94 11.14 -17.35
C LEU A 47 6.08 10.79 -18.31
N GLY A 48 5.94 9.71 -19.10
CA GLY A 48 6.98 9.22 -20.00
C GLY A 48 8.24 8.74 -19.27
N ILE A 49 8.11 8.19 -18.06
CA ILE A 49 9.23 7.73 -17.22
C ILE A 49 9.16 6.22 -16.98
N VAL A 50 10.34 5.63 -16.72
CA VAL A 50 10.48 4.23 -16.30
C VAL A 50 10.61 4.14 -14.78
N ALA A 51 10.32 2.97 -14.23
CA ALA A 51 10.51 2.70 -12.80
C ALA A 51 11.15 1.34 -12.57
N ASP A 52 11.93 1.24 -11.49
CA ASP A 52 12.55 -0.01 -11.07
C ASP A 52 11.61 -0.76 -10.12
N TRP A 53 10.83 -1.68 -10.68
CA TRP A 53 9.97 -2.57 -9.92
C TRP A 53 10.81 -3.64 -9.21
N ARG A 54 10.57 -3.84 -7.91
CA ARG A 54 11.29 -4.78 -7.04
C ARG A 54 10.35 -5.58 -6.15
N PRO A 55 10.66 -6.86 -5.87
CA PRO A 55 9.88 -7.63 -4.90
C PRO A 55 10.25 -7.28 -3.45
N PHE A 56 9.25 -7.19 -2.58
CA PHE A 56 9.43 -7.17 -1.13
C PHE A 56 8.45 -8.14 -0.45
N VAL A 57 8.94 -9.31 -0.05
CA VAL A 57 8.14 -10.37 0.57
C VAL A 57 7.74 -9.94 1.99
N LEU A 58 6.46 -9.59 2.16
CA LEU A 58 5.89 -9.16 3.43
C LEU A 58 6.04 -10.22 4.51
N ASP A 59 6.50 -9.80 5.69
CA ASP A 59 6.40 -10.57 6.92
C ASP A 59 5.13 -10.15 7.67
N ILE A 60 3.98 -10.68 7.23
CA ILE A 60 2.67 -10.41 7.84
C ILE A 60 2.67 -10.75 9.35
N PRO A 61 3.21 -11.90 9.79
CA PRO A 61 3.27 -12.24 11.22
C PRO A 61 3.94 -11.19 12.10
N SER A 62 5.02 -10.55 11.63
CA SER A 62 5.76 -9.54 12.40
C SER A 62 4.93 -8.32 12.82
N TYR A 63 3.77 -8.07 12.18
CA TYR A 63 2.92 -6.91 12.48
C TYR A 63 1.45 -7.27 12.75
N LEU A 64 0.82 -8.10 11.90
CA LEU A 64 -0.62 -8.42 11.98
C LEU A 64 -0.90 -9.77 12.63
N GLY A 65 0.12 -10.44 13.17
CA GLY A 65 0.02 -11.80 13.65
C GLY A 65 -0.34 -12.81 12.54
N SER A 66 -0.51 -14.06 12.95
CA SER A 66 -0.74 -15.21 12.09
C SER A 66 -2.16 -15.79 12.24
N ALA A 67 -2.70 -16.25 11.12
CA ALA A 67 -3.88 -17.10 11.11
C ALA A 67 -3.85 -18.06 9.90
N LYS A 68 -4.40 -19.27 10.09
CA LYS A 68 -4.55 -20.28 9.04
C LYS A 68 -5.99 -20.77 9.01
N LEU A 69 -6.62 -20.81 7.82
CA LEU A 69 -7.94 -21.40 7.66
C LEU A 69 -7.85 -22.94 7.66
N GLY A 70 -8.89 -23.59 8.17
CA GLY A 70 -9.08 -25.03 8.08
C GLY A 70 -9.51 -25.49 6.68
N LYS A 71 -9.60 -26.81 6.50
CA LYS A 71 -10.06 -27.41 5.24
C LYS A 71 -11.41 -26.80 4.84
N GLY A 72 -11.47 -26.24 3.63
CA GLY A 72 -12.67 -25.57 3.09
C GLY A 72 -12.74 -24.04 3.27
N GLY A 73 -11.74 -23.40 3.88
CA GLY A 73 -11.59 -21.93 3.85
C GLY A 73 -12.66 -21.12 4.59
N LYS A 74 -13.51 -21.76 5.41
CA LYS A 74 -14.63 -21.11 6.12
C LYS A 74 -14.40 -20.92 7.62
N LYS A 75 -13.48 -21.66 8.24
CA LYS A 75 -13.18 -21.59 9.68
C LYS A 75 -11.69 -21.41 9.92
N VAL A 76 -11.30 -20.63 10.92
CA VAL A 76 -9.90 -20.49 11.35
C VAL A 76 -9.49 -21.76 12.10
N ALA A 77 -8.37 -22.37 11.69
CA ALA A 77 -7.84 -23.59 12.29
C ALA A 77 -6.73 -23.33 13.33
N LYS A 78 -5.92 -22.27 13.15
CA LYS A 78 -4.89 -21.82 14.11
C LYS A 78 -4.73 -20.30 13.98
N GLN A 79 -4.53 -19.58 15.09
CA GLN A 79 -4.29 -18.13 15.08
C GLN A 79 -3.63 -17.59 16.35
N ASN A 80 -3.01 -16.41 16.26
CA ASN A 80 -2.56 -15.60 17.39
C ASN A 80 -2.92 -14.11 17.22
N ARG A 81 -3.99 -13.80 16.47
CA ARG A 81 -4.44 -12.41 16.26
C ARG A 81 -5.27 -11.90 17.43
N THR A 82 -5.06 -10.62 17.76
CA THR A 82 -5.95 -9.85 18.64
C THR A 82 -7.26 -9.47 17.92
N GLU A 83 -8.25 -9.00 18.67
CA GLU A 83 -9.52 -8.50 18.09
C GLU A 83 -9.32 -7.27 17.19
N GLU A 84 -8.40 -6.38 17.58
CA GLU A 84 -7.97 -5.23 16.78
C GLU A 84 -7.37 -5.70 15.44
N GLN A 85 -6.41 -6.63 15.47
CA GLN A 85 -5.80 -7.18 14.26
C GLN A 85 -6.82 -7.88 13.34
N TRP A 86 -7.87 -8.50 13.90
CA TRP A 86 -8.97 -9.04 13.10
C TRP A 86 -9.80 -7.96 12.43
N SER A 87 -10.07 -6.88 13.14
CA SER A 87 -10.82 -5.75 12.62
C SER A 87 -10.04 -5.07 11.48
N ASP A 88 -8.73 -4.87 11.66
CA ASP A 88 -7.83 -4.33 10.64
C ASP A 88 -7.82 -5.20 9.38
N VAL A 89 -7.66 -6.53 9.52
CA VAL A 89 -7.64 -7.45 8.38
C VAL A 89 -9.01 -7.46 7.67
N LYS A 90 -10.12 -7.48 8.41
CA LYS A 90 -11.46 -7.44 7.82
C LYS A 90 -11.70 -6.14 7.07
N TYR A 91 -11.31 -5.01 7.66
CA TYR A 91 -11.43 -3.70 7.03
C TYR A 91 -10.56 -3.59 5.79
N ALA A 92 -9.29 -4.02 5.84
CA ALA A 92 -8.40 -4.01 4.67
C ALA A 92 -8.99 -4.79 3.48
N TYR A 93 -9.58 -5.98 3.73
CA TYR A 93 -10.26 -6.72 2.66
C TYR A 93 -11.52 -6.03 2.15
N PHE A 94 -12.31 -5.43 3.06
CA PHE A 94 -13.50 -4.66 2.68
C PHE A 94 -13.11 -3.47 1.78
N ASP A 95 -12.13 -2.69 2.20
CA ASP A 95 -11.63 -1.52 1.49
C ASP A 95 -11.04 -1.89 0.12
N CYS A 96 -10.14 -2.88 0.07
CA CYS A 96 -9.57 -3.36 -1.19
C CYS A 96 -10.65 -3.82 -2.19
N ARG A 97 -11.69 -4.52 -1.72
CA ARG A 97 -12.77 -4.99 -2.61
C ARG A 97 -13.58 -3.86 -3.21
N ARG A 98 -13.76 -2.74 -2.51
CA ARG A 98 -14.43 -1.55 -3.06
C ARG A 98 -13.71 -1.06 -4.32
N TYR A 99 -12.38 -0.95 -4.27
CA TYR A 99 -11.59 -0.52 -5.42
C TYR A 99 -11.39 -1.63 -6.47
N ALA A 100 -11.38 -2.90 -6.06
CA ALA A 100 -11.31 -4.03 -6.98
C ALA A 100 -12.55 -4.06 -7.90
N ASN A 101 -13.73 -3.83 -7.31
CA ASN A 101 -14.99 -3.77 -8.05
C ASN A 101 -15.02 -2.66 -9.10
N LEU A 102 -14.35 -1.53 -8.86
CA LEU A 102 -14.20 -0.43 -9.82
C LEU A 102 -13.25 -0.73 -10.98
N SER A 103 -12.49 -1.83 -10.92
CA SER A 103 -11.49 -2.19 -11.93
C SER A 103 -11.60 -3.64 -12.39
N ASN A 104 -12.77 -4.26 -12.22
CA ASN A 104 -13.07 -5.65 -12.56
C ASN A 104 -12.04 -6.67 -12.02
N LYS A 105 -11.40 -6.35 -10.88
CA LYS A 105 -10.44 -7.24 -10.21
C LYS A 105 -11.15 -8.06 -9.16
N THR A 106 -10.72 -9.31 -9.00
CA THR A 106 -11.18 -10.18 -7.92
C THR A 106 -10.15 -10.20 -6.80
N ILE A 107 -10.58 -9.92 -5.56
CA ILE A 107 -9.75 -10.06 -4.35
C ILE A 107 -10.46 -10.99 -3.35
N ARG A 108 -10.17 -12.29 -3.44
CA ARG A 108 -10.63 -13.28 -2.44
C ARG A 108 -9.69 -13.24 -1.23
N GLY A 109 -10.25 -13.43 -0.04
CA GLY A 109 -9.42 -13.55 1.17
C GLY A 109 -8.43 -14.72 1.05
N THR A 110 -7.19 -14.56 1.50
CA THR A 110 -6.22 -15.66 1.47
C THR A 110 -6.63 -16.78 2.44
N VAL A 111 -6.30 -18.03 2.09
CA VAL A 111 -6.63 -19.21 2.92
C VAL A 111 -5.61 -19.48 4.02
N LYS A 112 -4.40 -18.93 3.86
CA LYS A 112 -3.28 -18.97 4.81
C LYS A 112 -2.41 -17.73 4.58
N ILE A 113 -1.44 -17.52 5.45
CA ILE A 113 -0.30 -16.67 5.12
C ILE A 113 0.60 -17.49 4.18
N TRP A 114 0.76 -16.98 2.96
CA TRP A 114 1.56 -17.61 1.91
C TRP A 114 3.02 -17.18 2.00
N ASN A 115 3.95 -18.09 1.74
CA ASN A 115 5.28 -17.69 1.31
C ASN A 115 5.21 -17.25 -0.16
N THR A 116 5.72 -16.06 -0.47
CA THR A 116 5.72 -15.46 -1.82
C THR A 116 7.13 -15.23 -2.36
N ASP A 117 8.13 -15.94 -1.82
CA ASP A 117 9.51 -15.93 -2.33
C ASP A 117 9.61 -16.37 -3.79
N LEU A 118 8.87 -17.41 -4.22
CA LEU A 118 8.99 -17.91 -5.60
C LEU A 118 8.49 -16.91 -6.66
N PRO A 119 7.33 -16.23 -6.49
CA PRO A 119 6.97 -15.10 -7.34
C PRO A 119 8.01 -13.97 -7.34
N ALA A 120 8.59 -13.64 -6.18
CA ALA A 120 9.65 -12.63 -6.08
C ALA A 120 10.91 -13.04 -6.87
N ILE A 121 11.32 -14.30 -6.76
CA ILE A 121 12.43 -14.88 -7.52
C ILE A 121 12.11 -14.92 -9.02
N GLY A 122 10.88 -15.24 -9.42
CA GLY A 122 10.43 -15.19 -10.81
C GLY A 122 10.54 -13.78 -11.40
N MET A 123 10.19 -12.76 -10.61
CA MET A 123 10.39 -11.37 -10.98
C MET A 123 11.88 -11.03 -11.18
N LEU A 124 12.75 -11.41 -10.25
CA LEU A 124 14.20 -11.22 -10.35
C LEU A 124 14.81 -11.97 -11.55
N TRP A 125 14.30 -13.15 -11.86
CA TRP A 125 14.71 -13.93 -13.03
C TRP A 125 14.45 -13.16 -14.33
N LEU A 126 13.25 -12.60 -14.51
CA LEU A 126 12.88 -11.85 -15.72
C LEU A 126 13.74 -10.59 -15.92
N LYS A 127 14.12 -9.91 -14.82
CA LYS A 127 15.00 -8.73 -14.88
C LYS A 127 16.38 -9.03 -15.47
N ARG A 128 16.80 -10.29 -15.55
CA ARG A 128 18.09 -10.70 -16.16
C ARG A 128 18.08 -10.67 -17.69
N PHE A 129 16.90 -10.61 -18.32
CA PHE A 129 16.74 -10.75 -19.77
C PHE A 129 16.29 -9.46 -20.46
N SER A 130 16.10 -8.39 -19.71
CA SER A 130 15.56 -7.13 -20.25
C SER A 130 16.15 -5.93 -19.53
N SER A 131 16.45 -4.89 -20.29
CA SER A 131 16.80 -3.57 -19.76
C SER A 131 15.63 -2.95 -18.97
N LEU A 132 15.91 -1.93 -18.16
CA LEU A 132 14.88 -1.22 -17.39
C LEU A 132 13.74 -0.68 -18.28
N SER A 133 14.08 -0.14 -19.45
CA SER A 133 13.10 0.38 -20.41
C SER A 133 12.24 -0.74 -21.01
N GLU A 134 12.84 -1.89 -21.35
CA GLU A 134 12.09 -3.05 -21.84
C GLU A 134 11.19 -3.65 -20.75
N GLN A 135 11.61 -3.65 -19.49
CA GLN A 135 10.79 -4.08 -18.35
C GLN A 135 9.53 -3.21 -18.19
N CYS A 136 9.63 -1.90 -18.50
CA CYS A 136 8.52 -0.94 -18.37
C CYS A 136 7.68 -0.77 -19.65
N ALA A 137 8.05 -1.42 -20.75
CA ALA A 137 7.28 -1.36 -21.99
C ALA A 137 5.93 -2.08 -21.82
N GLU A 138 4.90 -1.56 -22.48
CA GLU A 138 3.57 -2.18 -22.46
C GLU A 138 3.64 -3.62 -23.00
N GLY A 139 3.13 -4.57 -22.22
CA GLY A 139 3.14 -5.99 -22.57
C GLY A 139 4.51 -6.68 -22.40
N SER A 140 5.45 -6.04 -21.69
CA SER A 140 6.74 -6.65 -21.36
C SER A 140 6.57 -7.99 -20.63
N LEU A 141 7.63 -8.80 -20.60
CA LEU A 141 7.63 -10.04 -19.82
C LEU A 141 7.34 -9.77 -18.34
N LEU A 142 7.86 -8.67 -17.79
CA LEU A 142 7.63 -8.30 -16.40
C LEU A 142 6.17 -7.91 -16.16
N GLU A 143 5.56 -7.11 -17.04
CA GLU A 143 4.15 -6.74 -16.91
C GLU A 143 3.23 -7.96 -16.99
N ARG A 144 3.42 -8.81 -18.00
CA ARG A 144 2.62 -10.03 -18.19
C ARG A 144 2.77 -11.01 -17.03
N PHE A 145 3.99 -11.15 -16.50
CA PHE A 145 4.23 -11.96 -15.31
C PHE A 145 3.48 -11.42 -14.10
N VAL A 146 3.65 -10.13 -13.79
CA VAL A 146 2.99 -9.46 -12.65
C VAL A 146 1.48 -9.61 -12.75
N ASP A 147 0.91 -9.37 -13.93
CA ASP A 147 -0.54 -9.43 -14.13
C ASP A 147 -1.09 -10.84 -13.94
N GLU A 148 -0.44 -11.85 -14.53
CA GLU A 148 -0.83 -13.26 -14.39
C GLU A 148 -0.72 -13.73 -12.94
N VAL A 149 0.42 -13.48 -12.26
CA VAL A 149 0.57 -13.98 -10.89
C VAL A 149 -0.42 -13.34 -9.93
N TYR A 150 -0.67 -12.02 -10.04
CA TYR A 150 -1.61 -11.34 -9.17
C TYR A 150 -3.06 -11.79 -9.41
N ASP A 151 -3.49 -11.82 -10.67
CA ASP A 151 -4.87 -12.18 -10.99
C ASP A 151 -5.18 -13.61 -10.54
N SER A 152 -4.34 -14.56 -10.92
CA SER A 152 -4.49 -15.97 -10.54
C SER A 152 -4.36 -16.19 -9.03
N PHE A 153 -3.44 -15.50 -8.33
CA PHE A 153 -3.31 -15.61 -6.87
C PHE A 153 -4.56 -15.11 -6.14
N TRP A 154 -5.07 -13.93 -6.50
CA TRP A 154 -6.21 -13.32 -5.82
C TRP A 154 -7.56 -13.97 -6.19
N LYS A 155 -7.61 -14.72 -7.29
CA LYS A 155 -8.69 -15.67 -7.61
C LYS A 155 -8.55 -17.03 -6.89
N ARG A 156 -7.42 -17.29 -6.22
CA ARG A 156 -7.05 -18.59 -5.59
C ARG A 156 -6.83 -19.71 -6.61
N GLU A 157 -6.30 -19.36 -7.77
CA GLU A 157 -6.00 -20.23 -8.91
C GLU A 157 -4.49 -20.52 -9.03
N LEU A 158 -3.66 -19.85 -8.22
CA LEU A 158 -2.21 -20.01 -8.18
C LEU A 158 -1.71 -20.42 -6.79
N ASP A 159 -0.87 -21.46 -6.75
CA ASP A 159 -0.09 -21.84 -5.57
C ASP A 159 1.29 -21.15 -5.62
N ALA A 160 1.49 -20.13 -4.78
CA ALA A 160 2.72 -19.32 -4.77
C ALA A 160 3.93 -20.05 -4.16
N GLU A 161 3.73 -21.24 -3.58
CA GLU A 161 4.78 -22.05 -2.92
C GLU A 161 5.26 -23.22 -3.78
N ASP A 162 4.65 -23.43 -4.97
CA ASP A 162 5.06 -24.46 -5.92
C ASP A 162 5.88 -23.84 -7.08
N VAL A 163 7.16 -24.22 -7.16
CA VAL A 163 8.07 -23.74 -8.21
C VAL A 163 7.62 -24.14 -9.60
N SER A 164 6.91 -25.27 -9.74
CA SER A 164 6.40 -25.76 -11.03
C SER A 164 5.27 -24.85 -11.54
N VAL A 165 4.48 -24.27 -10.64
CA VAL A 165 3.42 -23.30 -10.98
C VAL A 165 4.04 -22.00 -11.47
N ILE A 166 5.09 -21.49 -10.80
CA ILE A 166 5.79 -20.28 -11.26
C ILE A 166 6.50 -20.52 -12.60
N LEU A 167 7.10 -21.70 -12.79
CA LEU A 167 7.66 -22.10 -14.08
C LEU A 167 6.60 -22.11 -15.18
N ALA A 168 5.42 -22.68 -14.93
CA ALA A 168 4.33 -22.71 -15.90
C ALA A 168 3.84 -21.30 -16.28
N VAL A 169 3.79 -20.36 -15.33
CA VAL A 169 3.49 -18.95 -15.63
C VAL A 169 4.56 -18.33 -16.53
N LEU A 170 5.84 -18.59 -16.27
CA LEU A 170 6.94 -18.11 -17.13
C LEU A 170 6.81 -18.69 -18.56
N GLU A 171 6.46 -19.97 -18.69
CA GLU A 171 6.21 -20.61 -20.00
C GLU A 171 5.01 -19.98 -20.72
N GLN A 172 3.89 -19.75 -20.01
CA GLN A 172 2.66 -19.16 -20.54
C GLN A 172 2.90 -17.76 -21.14
N ILE A 173 3.73 -16.95 -20.49
CA ILE A 173 4.08 -15.61 -20.99
C ILE A 173 5.22 -15.64 -22.03
N GLY A 174 5.76 -16.81 -22.37
CA GLY A 174 6.86 -16.95 -23.32
C GLY A 174 8.19 -16.38 -22.80
N ALA A 175 8.43 -16.43 -21.49
CA ALA A 175 9.71 -16.06 -20.89
C ALA A 175 10.75 -17.18 -21.06
N PRO A 176 12.05 -16.85 -21.04
CA PRO A 176 13.11 -17.87 -20.93
C PRO A 176 12.95 -18.68 -19.65
N THR A 177 12.91 -20.01 -19.76
CA THR A 177 12.73 -20.91 -18.62
C THR A 177 13.92 -21.82 -18.36
N GLU A 178 14.83 -21.94 -19.32
CA GLU A 178 16.05 -22.73 -19.18
C GLU A 178 16.89 -22.21 -18.02
N GLY A 179 17.14 -23.08 -17.04
CA GLY A 179 17.92 -22.74 -15.84
C GLY A 179 17.12 -22.11 -14.69
N PHE A 180 15.83 -21.78 -14.86
CA PHE A 180 15.02 -21.16 -13.81
C PHE A 180 14.95 -22.01 -12.54
N LEU A 181 14.70 -23.32 -12.65
CA LEU A 181 14.59 -24.21 -11.49
C LEU A 181 15.87 -24.22 -10.64
N LYS A 182 17.04 -24.23 -11.31
CA LYS A 182 18.33 -24.16 -10.62
C LYS A 182 18.52 -22.77 -9.98
N TYR A 183 18.23 -21.71 -10.71
CA TYR A 183 18.32 -20.34 -10.21
C TYR A 183 17.45 -20.12 -8.96
N ALA A 184 16.22 -20.65 -8.96
CA ALA A 184 15.30 -20.53 -7.84
C ALA A 184 15.77 -21.27 -6.57
N GLN A 185 16.67 -22.25 -6.71
CA GLN A 185 17.26 -22.98 -5.59
C GLN A 185 18.62 -22.42 -5.15
N THR A 186 19.31 -21.67 -6.02
CA THR A 186 20.66 -21.12 -5.74
C THR A 186 20.65 -19.59 -5.74
N ASP A 187 21.04 -18.98 -6.85
CA ASP A 187 21.47 -17.58 -6.89
C ASP A 187 20.27 -16.65 -6.73
N GLY A 188 19.11 -17.04 -7.27
CA GLY A 188 17.85 -16.31 -7.10
C GLY A 188 17.36 -16.33 -5.65
N ALA A 189 17.48 -17.46 -4.96
CA ALA A 189 17.12 -17.56 -3.54
C ALA A 189 18.04 -16.68 -2.68
N ALA A 190 19.35 -16.72 -2.93
CA ALA A 190 20.34 -15.91 -2.22
C ALA A 190 20.12 -14.41 -2.45
N LEU A 191 19.89 -14.00 -3.71
CA LEU A 191 19.60 -12.61 -4.08
C LEU A 191 18.30 -12.13 -3.43
N ASN A 192 17.23 -12.92 -3.49
CA ASN A 192 15.96 -12.56 -2.86
C ASN A 192 16.13 -12.36 -1.36
N ASN A 193 16.76 -13.31 -0.65
CA ASN A 193 16.99 -13.20 0.79
C ASN A 193 17.78 -11.93 1.16
N HIS A 194 18.85 -11.64 0.43
CA HIS A 194 19.63 -10.43 0.65
C HIS A 194 18.82 -9.15 0.38
N LEU A 195 18.02 -9.12 -0.69
CA LEU A 195 17.16 -7.99 -1.01
C LEU A 195 16.07 -7.78 0.06
N GLN A 196 15.47 -8.85 0.60
CA GLN A 196 14.47 -8.75 1.66
C GLN A 196 15.06 -8.19 2.95
N GLU A 197 16.24 -8.66 3.35
CA GLU A 197 16.94 -8.19 4.55
C GLU A 197 17.40 -6.74 4.40
N SER A 198 18.12 -6.42 3.31
CA SER A 198 18.64 -5.08 3.07
C SER A 198 17.53 -4.05 2.90
N SER A 199 16.43 -4.38 2.21
CA SER A 199 15.28 -3.47 2.04
C SER A 199 14.59 -3.17 3.36
N PHE A 200 14.40 -4.19 4.21
CA PHE A 200 13.84 -3.98 5.55
C PHE A 200 14.76 -3.11 6.42
N ASN A 201 16.08 -3.34 6.35
CA ASN A 201 17.06 -2.51 7.05
C ASN A 201 17.12 -1.07 6.53
N ALA A 202 16.79 -0.82 5.26
CA ALA A 202 16.63 0.53 4.69
C ALA A 202 15.29 1.21 5.07
N GLY A 203 14.47 0.56 5.88
CA GLY A 203 13.21 1.10 6.40
C GLY A 203 11.99 0.81 5.52
N ILE A 204 12.08 -0.11 4.55
CA ILE A 204 10.93 -0.60 3.80
C ILE A 204 10.24 -1.67 4.65
N TYR A 205 9.04 -1.38 5.15
CA TYR A 205 8.31 -2.28 6.05
C TYR A 205 7.06 -2.89 5.41
N GLY A 206 6.62 -2.38 4.26
CA GLY A 206 5.34 -2.73 3.64
C GLY A 206 5.32 -2.46 2.14
N VAL A 207 4.24 -2.87 1.48
CA VAL A 207 4.02 -2.61 0.05
C VAL A 207 2.56 -2.22 -0.24
N PRO A 208 2.29 -1.41 -1.30
CA PRO A 208 3.29 -0.83 -2.21
C PRO A 208 4.10 0.26 -1.51
N THR A 209 5.41 0.27 -1.74
CA THR A 209 6.30 1.33 -1.28
C THR A 209 7.03 1.92 -2.47
N TYR A 210 7.04 3.24 -2.55
CA TYR A 210 7.71 4.02 -3.58
C TYR A 210 8.90 4.75 -2.98
N ILE A 211 10.05 4.67 -3.65
CA ILE A 211 11.28 5.36 -3.25
C ILE A 211 11.69 6.28 -4.39
N LEU A 212 11.90 7.55 -4.10
CA LEU A 212 12.60 8.48 -4.99
C LEU A 212 14.10 8.40 -4.66
N PRO A 213 14.95 7.88 -5.57
CA PRO A 213 16.37 7.63 -5.26
C PRO A 213 17.22 8.90 -5.10
N ASN A 214 16.74 10.04 -5.61
CA ASN A 214 17.44 11.31 -5.50
C ASN A 214 17.08 12.01 -4.19
N GLU A 215 18.06 12.71 -3.61
CA GLU A 215 17.88 13.52 -2.39
C GLU A 215 16.70 14.48 -2.55
N SER A 216 15.81 14.50 -1.56
CA SER A 216 14.70 15.45 -1.50
C SER A 216 15.12 16.68 -0.72
N LEU A 217 14.73 17.87 -1.19
CA LEU A 217 14.94 19.14 -0.47
C LEU A 217 14.32 19.15 0.95
N THR A 218 13.42 18.21 1.24
CA THR A 218 12.67 18.09 2.50
C THR A 218 12.93 16.80 3.28
N ASP A 219 13.61 15.81 2.66
CA ASP A 219 13.99 14.54 3.29
C ASP A 219 15.40 14.17 2.80
N PRO A 220 16.45 14.40 3.62
CA PRO A 220 17.83 14.30 3.19
C PRO A 220 18.34 12.85 3.05
N GLN A 221 17.53 11.82 3.32
CA GLN A 221 17.98 10.44 3.15
C GLN A 221 17.46 9.81 1.86
N HIS A 222 16.16 9.61 1.64
CA HIS A 222 15.53 9.24 0.35
C HIS A 222 14.02 9.42 0.54
N GLU A 223 13.28 10.08 -0.35
CA GLU A 223 11.83 10.33 -0.09
C GLU A 223 11.00 9.05 -0.31
N LYS A 224 10.39 8.55 0.78
CA LYS A 224 9.64 7.29 0.82
C LYS A 224 8.14 7.52 0.97
N PHE A 225 7.36 6.75 0.22
CA PHE A 225 5.89 6.74 0.27
C PHE A 225 5.36 5.32 0.40
N PHE A 226 4.49 5.07 1.37
CA PHE A 226 3.79 3.80 1.56
C PHE A 226 2.32 3.99 1.21
N GLY A 227 1.80 3.18 0.28
CA GLY A 227 0.41 3.25 -0.18
C GLY A 227 0.21 4.05 -1.47
N ARG A 228 -0.75 3.61 -2.30
CA ARG A 228 -1.02 4.16 -3.64
C ARG A 228 -1.69 5.53 -3.63
N GLU A 229 -2.29 5.91 -2.50
CA GLU A 229 -2.89 7.22 -2.26
C GLU A 229 -1.89 8.38 -2.42
N ASN A 230 -0.59 8.08 -2.36
CA ASN A 230 0.50 9.02 -2.55
C ASN A 230 0.87 9.26 -4.03
N LEU A 231 0.31 8.51 -4.98
CA LEU A 231 0.65 8.64 -6.40
C LEU A 231 0.51 10.08 -6.95
N PRO A 232 -0.51 10.88 -6.59
CA PRO A 232 -0.57 12.29 -7.00
C PRO A 232 0.68 13.07 -6.57
N ARG A 233 1.11 12.91 -5.31
CA ARG A 233 2.29 13.59 -4.75
C ARG A 233 3.58 13.10 -5.39
N ILE A 234 3.70 11.80 -5.62
CA ILE A 234 4.83 11.19 -6.31
C ILE A 234 4.95 11.75 -7.73
N GLY A 235 3.86 11.80 -8.50
CA GLY A 235 3.85 12.38 -9.84
C GLY A 235 4.22 13.87 -9.86
N TRP A 236 3.73 14.64 -8.89
CA TRP A 236 4.11 16.05 -8.71
C TRP A 236 5.61 16.22 -8.41
N LEU A 237 6.20 15.34 -7.59
CA LEU A 237 7.64 15.34 -7.32
C LEU A 237 8.46 15.02 -8.58
N LEU A 238 8.06 13.98 -9.32
CA LEU A 238 8.74 13.52 -10.54
C LEU A 238 8.68 14.55 -11.68
N THR A 239 7.71 15.46 -11.66
CA THR A 239 7.58 16.56 -12.64
C THR A 239 8.29 17.86 -12.23
N GLY A 240 9.03 17.84 -11.12
CA GLY A 240 9.77 19.01 -10.63
C GLY A 240 8.91 20.00 -9.87
N ARG A 241 7.85 19.52 -9.18
CA ARG A 241 7.04 20.31 -8.24
C ARG A 241 6.25 21.46 -8.90
N LYS A 242 5.70 21.22 -10.09
CA LYS A 242 4.93 22.24 -10.83
C LYS A 242 3.53 22.41 -10.23
N GLY A 243 3.19 23.64 -9.83
CA GLY A 243 1.89 23.97 -9.25
C GLY A 243 1.75 23.61 -7.77
N GLN A 244 0.53 23.67 -7.25
CA GLN A 244 0.23 23.32 -5.86
C GLN A 244 0.52 21.84 -5.61
N ALA A 245 1.13 21.54 -4.46
CA ALA A 245 1.37 20.17 -4.06
C ALA A 245 0.03 19.44 -3.85
N PRO A 246 -0.20 18.29 -4.49
CA PRO A 246 -1.46 17.57 -4.35
C PRO A 246 -1.53 16.85 -3.00
N ASP A 247 -2.76 16.62 -2.55
CA ASP A 247 -3.10 15.83 -1.38
C ASP A 247 -3.20 14.33 -1.72
N LEU A 248 -3.40 13.49 -0.70
CA LEU A 248 -3.70 12.08 -0.83
C LEU A 248 -4.94 11.85 -1.68
N ALA A 249 -4.85 10.98 -2.69
CA ALA A 249 -6.02 10.60 -3.48
C ALA A 249 -5.91 9.19 -4.06
N TYR A 250 -7.03 8.47 -4.04
CA TYR A 250 -7.20 7.24 -4.81
C TYR A 250 -7.69 7.58 -6.22
N THR A 251 -6.77 7.86 -7.14
CA THR A 251 -7.10 8.10 -8.54
C THR A 251 -7.83 6.90 -9.14
N LEU A 252 -9.05 7.12 -9.65
CA LEU A 252 -9.82 6.13 -10.39
C LEU A 252 -9.40 6.15 -11.87
N ASN A 253 -9.75 5.10 -12.62
CA ASN A 253 -9.58 5.13 -14.07
C ASN A 253 -10.56 6.15 -14.66
N SER A 254 -10.14 6.92 -15.65
CA SER A 254 -11.06 7.78 -16.42
C SER A 254 -12.18 6.97 -17.06
N ASP A 255 -11.88 5.71 -17.38
CA ASP A 255 -12.77 4.80 -18.09
C ASP A 255 -13.56 3.88 -17.12
N VAL A 256 -13.61 4.21 -15.82
CA VAL A 256 -14.55 3.50 -14.93
C VAL A 256 -15.96 3.83 -15.42
N ASP A 257 -16.58 2.83 -16.05
CA ASP A 257 -17.93 2.92 -16.60
C ASP A 257 -18.94 3.41 -15.53
N GLU A 258 -19.84 4.32 -15.90
CA GLU A 258 -20.95 4.74 -15.04
C GLU A 258 -21.79 3.54 -14.58
N GLU A 259 -21.90 2.49 -15.38
CA GLU A 259 -22.55 1.24 -15.02
C GLU A 259 -21.78 0.49 -13.92
N VAL A 260 -20.44 0.49 -13.95
CA VAL A 260 -19.60 -0.11 -12.90
C VAL A 260 -19.72 0.70 -11.60
N LEU A 261 -19.71 2.03 -11.68
CA LEU A 261 -19.95 2.90 -10.52
C LEU A 261 -21.34 2.65 -9.93
N SER A 262 -22.37 2.61 -10.78
CA SER A 262 -23.76 2.36 -10.38
C SER A 262 -23.93 0.96 -9.79
N LYS A 263 -23.33 -0.07 -10.38
CA LYS A 263 -23.36 -1.45 -9.87
C LYS A 263 -22.59 -1.59 -8.57
N SER A 264 -21.40 -1.00 -8.46
CA SER A 264 -20.62 -0.97 -7.22
C SER A 264 -21.35 -0.22 -6.11
N ALA A 265 -22.17 0.78 -6.46
CA ALA A 265 -23.05 1.45 -5.52
C ALA A 265 -24.28 0.60 -5.15
N ALA A 266 -24.76 -0.27 -6.04
CA ALA A 266 -26.02 -1.03 -5.91
C ALA A 266 -25.89 -2.47 -5.38
N GLU A 267 -24.71 -3.10 -5.39
CA GLU A 267 -24.50 -4.46 -4.84
C GLU A 267 -24.65 -4.53 -3.29
N PRO A 268 -25.11 -5.66 -2.72
CA PRO A 268 -26.18 -5.65 -1.71
C PRO A 268 -25.76 -5.31 -0.28
N GLY A 269 -26.55 -4.44 0.39
CA GLY A 269 -26.55 -4.31 1.85
C GLY A 269 -27.01 -2.96 2.42
N LEU A 270 -26.92 -1.85 1.67
CA LEU A 270 -27.26 -0.51 2.19
C LEU A 270 -27.78 0.50 1.14
N ALA A 271 -27.59 0.27 -0.15
CA ALA A 271 -28.04 1.21 -1.17
C ALA A 271 -29.48 0.92 -1.62
N GLN A 272 -30.46 1.32 -0.79
CA GLN A 272 -31.48 2.16 -1.43
C GLN A 272 -30.69 3.28 -2.10
N GLU A 273 -30.91 3.51 -3.41
CA GLU A 273 -30.34 4.67 -4.13
C GLU A 273 -30.09 5.78 -3.12
N LEU A 274 -28.85 6.26 -2.97
CA LEU A 274 -28.51 7.37 -2.08
C LEU A 274 -29.29 8.61 -2.56
N LYS A 275 -30.60 8.63 -2.33
CA LYS A 275 -31.52 9.75 -2.40
C LYS A 275 -31.22 10.57 -1.16
N MET A 276 -29.99 11.05 -1.07
CA MET A 276 -29.56 12.00 -0.07
C MET A 276 -30.16 13.34 -0.46
N SER A 277 -31.44 13.50 -0.18
CA SER A 277 -32.17 14.75 -0.27
C SER A 277 -32.69 15.08 1.13
N PRO A 278 -32.02 16.00 1.86
CA PRO A 278 -30.86 16.80 1.45
C PRO A 278 -29.55 16.01 1.40
N LYS A 279 -28.58 16.47 0.59
CA LYS A 279 -27.23 15.90 0.55
C LYS A 279 -26.55 16.17 1.90
N GLN A 280 -26.38 15.14 2.73
CA GLN A 280 -25.79 15.27 4.07
C GLN A 280 -24.76 14.18 4.37
N LEU A 281 -23.51 14.58 4.60
CA LEU A 281 -22.46 13.66 5.06
C LEU A 281 -22.43 13.61 6.58
N ILE A 282 -22.44 12.41 7.16
CA ILE A 282 -22.11 12.23 8.59
C ILE A 282 -20.60 12.05 8.70
N ALA A 283 -19.92 12.99 9.36
CA ALA A 283 -18.47 12.99 9.54
C ALA A 283 -18.12 12.79 11.01
N TYR A 284 -17.42 11.70 11.33
CA TYR A 284 -16.84 11.51 12.66
C TYR A 284 -15.50 12.23 12.73
N PHE A 285 -15.26 12.98 13.81
CA PHE A 285 -14.09 13.84 13.95
C PHE A 285 -13.56 13.80 15.39
N ASP A 286 -12.25 13.90 15.56
CA ASP A 286 -11.61 14.01 16.87
C ASP A 286 -10.63 15.19 16.86
N PHE A 287 -10.78 16.11 17.82
CA PHE A 287 -9.89 17.26 17.98
C PHE A 287 -8.44 16.87 18.32
N ASN A 288 -8.20 15.67 18.87
CA ASN A 288 -6.85 15.15 19.08
C ASN A 288 -6.30 14.38 17.86
N SER A 289 -7.11 14.15 16.82
CA SER A 289 -6.67 13.40 15.65
C SER A 289 -6.05 14.32 14.60
N LEU A 290 -4.76 14.12 14.35
CA LEU A 290 -4.06 14.82 13.27
C LEU A 290 -4.67 14.51 11.90
N HIS A 291 -5.19 13.31 11.67
CA HIS A 291 -5.90 12.97 10.44
C HIS A 291 -7.22 13.73 10.30
N SER A 292 -7.94 13.95 11.41
CA SER A 292 -9.12 14.82 11.42
C SER A 292 -8.73 16.26 11.06
N TYR A 293 -7.65 16.78 11.65
CA TYR A 293 -7.11 18.10 11.31
C TYR A 293 -6.75 18.21 9.82
N LEU A 294 -5.99 17.25 9.27
CA LEU A 294 -5.59 17.25 7.85
C LEU A 294 -6.79 17.17 6.89
N ALA A 295 -7.83 16.41 7.25
CA ALA A 295 -9.02 16.26 6.42
C ALA A 295 -9.99 17.45 6.49
N LEU A 296 -9.82 18.38 7.43
CA LEU A 296 -10.83 19.40 7.75
C LEU A 296 -11.17 20.29 6.55
N ASP A 297 -10.16 20.83 5.86
CA ASP A 297 -10.37 21.72 4.72
C ASP A 297 -11.07 21.00 3.57
N SER A 298 -10.67 19.76 3.29
CA SER A 298 -11.28 18.90 2.26
C SER A 298 -12.72 18.51 2.60
N ILE A 299 -13.09 18.35 3.88
CA ILE A 299 -14.48 18.11 4.27
C ILE A 299 -15.31 19.40 4.20
N LEU A 300 -14.73 20.54 4.58
CA LEU A 300 -15.40 21.83 4.55
C LEU A 300 -15.69 22.32 3.12
N SER A 301 -14.82 21.97 2.15
CA SER A 301 -15.01 22.34 0.74
C SER A 301 -16.28 21.73 0.14
N LEU A 302 -16.76 20.57 0.64
CA LEU A 302 -18.01 19.93 0.20
C LEU A 302 -19.25 20.82 0.37
N LYS A 303 -19.19 21.84 1.23
CA LYS A 303 -20.27 22.84 1.36
C LYS A 303 -20.49 23.61 0.05
N ALA A 304 -19.44 23.88 -0.72
CA ALA A 304 -19.55 24.53 -2.02
C ALA A 304 -20.25 23.64 -3.06
N GLU A 305 -20.30 22.32 -2.83
CA GLU A 305 -21.03 21.35 -3.65
C GLU A 305 -22.48 21.14 -3.17
N GLY A 306 -22.94 21.92 -2.19
CA GLY A 306 -24.28 21.81 -1.61
C GLY A 306 -24.45 20.61 -0.68
N ILE A 307 -23.35 20.01 -0.21
CA ILE A 307 -23.36 18.92 0.77
C ILE A 307 -23.26 19.50 2.18
N SER A 308 -24.29 19.30 2.98
CA SER A 308 -24.26 19.64 4.41
C SER A 308 -23.47 18.59 5.20
N ILE A 309 -22.80 19.02 6.27
CA ILE A 309 -22.01 18.12 7.13
C ILE A 309 -22.66 18.02 8.50
N ASN A 310 -22.94 16.80 8.94
CA ASN A 310 -23.40 16.45 10.28
C ASN A 310 -22.23 15.86 11.06
N TRP A 311 -21.66 16.65 11.97
CA TRP A 311 -20.43 16.29 12.64
C TRP A 311 -20.67 15.50 13.91
N ARG A 312 -19.89 14.44 14.11
CA ARG A 312 -19.96 13.54 15.26
C ARG A 312 -18.61 13.50 15.98
N PRO A 313 -18.44 14.22 17.10
CA PRO A 313 -17.20 14.15 17.85
C PRO A 313 -16.98 12.75 18.43
N ILE A 314 -15.75 12.25 18.35
CA ILE A 314 -15.31 11.00 18.96
C ILE A 314 -13.98 11.21 19.68
N SER A 315 -13.61 10.24 20.52
CA SER A 315 -12.28 10.16 21.10
C SER A 315 -11.57 8.97 20.48
N SER A 316 -10.52 9.23 19.69
CA SER A 316 -9.72 8.22 19.01
C SER A 316 -8.41 7.96 19.76
N MET A 317 -7.72 6.87 19.39
CA MET A 317 -6.41 6.59 19.96
C MET A 317 -5.39 7.59 19.41
N SER A 318 -4.56 8.13 20.30
CA SER A 318 -3.50 9.06 19.92
C SER A 318 -2.41 8.38 19.08
N LEU A 319 -1.74 9.18 18.24
CA LEU A 319 -0.58 8.74 17.47
C LEU A 319 0.49 8.17 18.41
N LYS A 320 0.95 6.94 18.11
CA LYS A 320 1.99 6.27 18.90
C LYS A 320 3.32 7.01 18.73
N VAL A 321 4.02 7.22 19.85
CA VAL A 321 5.39 7.75 19.82
C VAL A 321 6.29 6.63 19.29
N PRO A 322 7.10 6.89 18.24
CA PRO A 322 8.11 5.95 17.80
C PRO A 322 9.07 5.62 18.95
N GLN A 323 9.36 4.34 19.15
CA GLN A 323 10.39 3.95 20.11
C GLN A 323 11.76 4.34 19.58
N GLU A 324 12.71 4.65 20.47
CA GLU A 324 14.10 4.83 20.08
C GLU A 324 14.66 3.52 19.52
N GLU A 325 15.52 3.64 18.52
CA GLU A 325 16.25 2.49 17.98
C GLU A 325 17.21 1.94 19.04
N ILE A 326 17.15 0.63 19.24
CA ILE A 326 18.04 -0.10 20.15
C ILE A 326 18.85 -1.13 19.37
N GLU A 327 20.03 -1.45 19.90
CA GLU A 327 20.88 -2.53 19.36
C GLU A 327 20.14 -3.87 19.45
N ASP A 328 20.26 -4.70 18.42
CA ASP A 328 19.65 -6.04 18.32
C ASP A 328 18.12 -6.11 18.52
N GLU A 329 17.37 -5.07 18.12
CA GLU A 329 15.90 -5.12 18.16
C GLU A 329 15.34 -6.26 17.30
N ASP A 330 14.33 -6.95 17.83
CA ASP A 330 13.64 -7.97 17.06
C ASP A 330 12.85 -7.36 15.88
N ARG A 331 12.64 -8.16 14.84
CA ARG A 331 11.97 -7.71 13.61
C ARG A 331 10.59 -7.09 13.84
N SER A 332 9.82 -7.56 14.81
CA SER A 332 8.47 -7.05 15.09
C SER A 332 8.53 -5.68 15.78
N THR A 333 9.53 -5.46 16.62
CA THR A 333 9.80 -4.15 17.24
C THR A 333 10.29 -3.16 16.20
N LYS A 334 11.28 -3.53 15.37
CA LYS A 334 11.74 -2.70 14.24
C LYS A 334 10.61 -2.33 13.29
N HIS A 335 9.76 -3.29 12.91
CA HIS A 335 8.63 -3.04 12.02
C HIS A 335 7.66 -2.02 12.62
N ARG A 336 7.27 -2.17 13.89
CA ARG A 336 6.37 -1.22 14.56
C ARG A 336 6.97 0.19 14.65
N ARG A 337 8.28 0.28 14.94
CA ARG A 337 9.02 1.54 14.99
C ARG A 337 9.04 2.24 13.62
N LEU A 338 9.49 1.56 12.57
CA LEU A 338 9.52 2.08 11.19
C LEU A 338 8.15 2.59 10.71
N ARG A 339 7.06 1.88 11.06
CA ARG A 339 5.69 2.34 10.75
C ARG A 339 5.30 3.61 11.50
N ALA A 340 5.65 3.70 12.78
CA ALA A 340 5.35 4.87 13.59
C ALA A 340 6.13 6.10 13.10
N GLU A 341 7.41 5.94 12.78
CA GLU A 341 8.26 6.99 12.17
C GLU A 341 7.68 7.46 10.83
N TYR A 342 7.27 6.52 9.96
CA TYR A 342 6.63 6.87 8.69
C TYR A 342 5.33 7.65 8.90
N GLN A 343 4.45 7.22 9.82
CA GLN A 343 3.20 7.93 10.08
C GLN A 343 3.42 9.38 10.50
N VAL A 344 4.42 9.63 11.36
CA VAL A 344 4.82 10.98 11.76
C VAL A 344 5.27 11.80 10.55
N ASN A 345 6.17 11.24 9.73
CA ASN A 345 6.70 11.92 8.55
C ASN A 345 5.62 12.21 7.50
N ASP A 346 4.70 11.26 7.30
CA ASP A 346 3.61 11.39 6.34
C ASP A 346 2.58 12.45 6.76
N ILE A 347 2.21 12.48 8.04
CA ILE A 347 1.38 13.55 8.61
C ILE A 347 2.05 14.91 8.41
N GLN A 348 3.35 15.01 8.69
CA GLN A 348 4.09 16.25 8.52
C GLN A 348 4.20 16.67 7.05
N ARG A 349 4.26 15.72 6.13
CA ARG A 349 4.35 15.95 4.68
C ARG A 349 3.09 16.56 4.08
N TYR A 350 1.92 16.14 4.56
CA TYR A 350 0.61 16.62 4.08
C TYR A 350 0.03 17.77 4.90
N ALA A 351 0.67 18.12 6.02
CA ALA A 351 0.27 19.28 6.79
C ALA A 351 0.50 20.58 6.01
N PRO A 352 -0.45 21.54 6.04
CA PRO A 352 -0.27 22.84 5.40
C PRO A 352 0.79 23.71 6.09
N HIS A 353 1.27 23.30 7.27
CA HIS A 353 2.34 23.95 8.03
C HIS A 353 3.10 22.93 8.90
N HIS A 354 4.22 23.35 9.48
CA HIS A 354 4.99 22.50 10.40
C HIS A 354 4.22 22.22 11.68
N LEU A 355 3.98 20.94 12.01
CA LEU A 355 3.21 20.54 13.18
C LEU A 355 4.14 20.32 14.36
N THR A 356 3.85 20.99 15.48
CA THR A 356 4.54 20.80 16.75
C THR A 356 3.70 20.00 17.72
N GLU A 357 4.33 19.35 18.70
CA GLU A 357 3.63 18.59 19.74
C GLU A 357 2.67 17.49 19.19
N ILE A 358 3.03 16.83 18.08
CA ILE A 358 2.17 15.84 17.38
C ILE A 358 1.71 14.64 18.23
N HIS A 359 2.35 14.41 19.38
CA HIS A 359 1.99 13.35 20.33
C HIS A 359 1.21 13.85 21.55
N ARG A 360 0.89 15.14 21.60
CA ARG A 360 0.17 15.76 22.72
C ARG A 360 -1.21 15.17 22.86
N LYS A 361 -1.60 14.91 24.11
CA LYS A 361 -2.96 14.52 24.48
C LYS A 361 -3.60 15.68 25.24
N THR A 362 -4.72 16.18 24.73
CA THR A 362 -5.49 17.22 25.39
C THR A 362 -6.88 16.68 25.72
N ASP A 363 -7.45 17.08 26.85
CA ASP A 363 -8.86 16.81 27.12
C ASP A 363 -9.73 17.71 26.22
N CYS A 364 -10.40 17.09 25.24
CA CYS A 364 -11.27 17.77 24.30
C CYS A 364 -12.77 17.63 24.66
N GLN A 365 -13.13 17.15 25.86
CA GLN A 365 -14.53 16.96 26.24
C GLN A 365 -15.34 18.27 26.15
N ALA A 366 -14.80 19.37 26.67
CA ALA A 366 -15.47 20.67 26.60
C ALA A 366 -15.69 21.15 25.15
N ALA A 367 -14.70 20.96 24.27
CA ALA A 367 -14.81 21.27 22.85
C ALA A 367 -15.87 20.39 22.17
N ASN A 368 -15.88 19.08 22.46
CA ASN A 368 -16.88 18.14 21.97
C ASN A 368 -18.30 18.53 22.40
N MET A 369 -18.50 18.87 23.68
CA MET A 369 -19.79 19.31 24.20
C MET A 369 -20.24 20.63 23.59
N GLY A 370 -19.35 21.63 23.50
CA GLY A 370 -19.65 22.91 22.86
C GLY A 370 -20.06 22.74 21.39
N PHE A 371 -19.40 21.82 20.68
CA PHE A 371 -19.72 21.53 19.30
C PHE A 371 -21.06 20.80 19.11
N LEU A 372 -21.39 19.87 20.01
CA LEU A 372 -22.71 19.23 20.04
C LEU A 372 -23.82 20.25 20.36
N TRP A 373 -23.58 21.13 21.33
CA TRP A 373 -24.52 22.19 21.70
C TRP A 373 -24.77 23.14 20.53
N LEU A 374 -23.72 23.61 19.84
CA LEU A 374 -23.87 24.47 18.65
C LEU A 374 -24.71 23.80 17.55
N GLN A 375 -24.49 22.50 17.30
CA GLN A 375 -25.28 21.76 16.32
C GLN A 375 -26.75 21.61 16.73
N GLN A 376 -27.04 21.58 18.03
CA GLN A 376 -28.41 21.54 18.54
C GLN A 376 -29.10 22.90 18.38
N GLU A 377 -28.45 23.99 18.75
CA GLU A 377 -29.00 25.35 18.61
C GLU A 377 -29.28 25.72 17.15
N LEU A 378 -28.36 25.37 16.23
CA LEU A 378 -28.55 25.61 14.81
C LEU A 378 -29.71 24.82 14.19
N LYS A 379 -30.06 23.66 14.77
CA LYS A 379 -31.25 22.89 14.36
C LYS A 379 -32.54 23.46 14.92
N ASN A 380 -32.51 24.08 16.09
CA ASN A 380 -33.69 24.67 16.73
C ASN A 380 -34.02 26.07 16.19
N GLY A 381 -33.05 26.76 15.56
CA GLY A 381 -33.22 28.07 14.94
C GLY A 381 -33.56 28.06 13.45
N GLN A 382 -33.69 26.88 12.83
CA GLN A 382 -34.23 26.65 11.48
C GLN A 382 -35.67 26.15 11.60
#